data_AF-A0A175RBW3-F1
#
_entry.id   AF-A0A175RBW3-F1
#
_cell.length_a   1.000
_cell.length_b   1.000
_cell.length_c   1.000
_cell.angle_alpha   90.00
_cell.angle_beta   90.00
_cell.angle_gamma   90.00
#
_symmetry.space_group_name_H-M   'P 1'
#
loop_
_entity.id
_entity.type
_entity.pdbx_description
1 polymer ?
#
loop_
_entity_poly.entity_id
_entity_poly.type
_entity_poly.pdbx_seq_one_letter_code
_entity_poly.pdbx_strand_id
1 'polypeptide(L)'
;MPAVTIRNLPEETHRVLKSRAAQYGHSTKAEMRAILEAAVRPETQLCLRAALFELGRNAGLTDADAEALDGARSSALAEPILLRSSPSTRTSSPKR
;
A
#
# COMPACT_ATOMS: atom_id res chain seq x y z
N MET A 1 -2.65 19.00 -4.79
CA MET A 1 -1.95 18.11 -5.74
C MET A 1 -0.47 18.08 -5.36
N PRO A 2 0.14 16.91 -5.11
CA PRO A 2 1.57 16.83 -4.88
C PRO A 2 2.33 17.22 -6.15
N ALA A 3 3.44 17.96 -6.00
CA ALA A 3 4.29 18.39 -7.09
C ALA A 3 5.74 18.00 -6.80
N VAL A 4 6.45 17.52 -7.83
CA VAL A 4 7.85 17.13 -7.76
C VAL A 4 8.61 17.88 -8.84
N THR A 5 9.75 18.46 -8.47
CA THR A 5 10.67 19.14 -9.39
C THR A 5 12.00 18.43 -9.37
N ILE A 6 12.44 17.93 -10.52
CA ILE A 6 13.76 17.31 -10.68
C ILE A 6 14.72 18.35 -11.23
N ARG A 7 15.78 18.64 -10.48
CA ARG A 7 16.83 19.59 -10.89
C ARG A 7 18.01 18.83 -11.48
N ASN A 8 18.74 19.48 -12.39
CA ASN A 8 19.97 18.95 -13.01
C ASN A 8 19.76 17.58 -13.69
N LEU A 9 18.61 17.37 -14.34
CA LEU A 9 18.39 16.18 -15.14
C LEU A 9 19.33 16.21 -16.37
N PRO A 10 20.12 15.16 -16.63
CA PRO A 10 20.95 15.11 -17.83
C PRO A 10 20.12 15.29 -19.09
N GLU A 11 20.61 16.07 -20.03
CA GLU A 11 19.90 16.39 -21.28
C GLU A 11 19.59 15.12 -22.10
N GLU A 12 20.50 14.14 -22.07
CA GLU A 12 20.29 12.83 -22.69
C GLU A 12 19.07 12.11 -22.08
N THR A 13 18.96 12.07 -20.76
CA THR A 13 17.82 11.47 -20.06
C THR A 13 16.51 12.19 -20.42
N HIS A 14 16.53 13.52 -20.51
CA HIS A 14 15.35 14.30 -20.91
C HIS A 14 14.92 13.97 -22.35
N ARG A 15 15.87 13.81 -23.28
CA ARG A 15 15.59 13.42 -24.68
C ARG A 15 15.01 12.02 -24.78
N VAL A 16 15.58 11.05 -24.06
CA VAL A 16 15.05 9.68 -24.02
C VAL A 16 13.64 9.66 -23.45
N LEU A 17 13.37 10.40 -22.36
CA LEU A 17 12.02 10.52 -21.80
C LEU A 17 11.02 11.12 -22.79
N LYS A 18 11.43 12.16 -23.53
CA LYS A 18 10.58 12.78 -24.56
C LYS A 18 10.29 11.82 -25.72
N SER A 19 11.30 11.06 -26.17
CA SER A 19 11.13 10.04 -27.20
C SER A 19 10.18 8.93 -26.75
N ARG A 20 10.36 8.42 -25.54
CA ARG A 20 9.47 7.42 -24.93
C ARG A 20 8.05 7.94 -24.79
N ALA A 21 7.86 9.16 -24.31
CA ALA A 21 6.54 9.78 -24.21
C ALA A 21 5.84 9.87 -25.58
N ALA A 22 6.56 10.23 -26.65
CA ALA A 22 6.01 10.27 -27.99
C ALA A 22 5.58 8.89 -28.50
N GLN A 23 6.30 7.82 -28.14
CA GLN A 23 5.92 6.44 -28.50
C GLN A 23 4.60 6.00 -27.86
N TYR A 24 4.33 6.43 -26.61
CA TYR A 24 3.09 6.13 -25.89
C TYR A 24 1.98 7.17 -26.08
N GLY A 25 2.18 8.19 -26.93
CA GLY A 25 1.19 9.27 -27.11
C GLY A 25 0.97 10.10 -25.83
N HIS A 26 1.98 10.20 -24.98
CA HIS A 26 1.94 10.90 -23.71
C HIS A 26 2.72 12.21 -23.77
N SER A 27 2.39 13.15 -22.86
CA SER A 27 3.31 14.24 -22.55
C SER A 27 4.49 13.72 -21.73
N THR A 28 5.65 14.36 -21.80
CA THR A 28 6.82 13.97 -21.00
C THR A 28 6.50 13.90 -19.50
N LYS A 29 5.69 14.84 -18.98
CA LYS A 29 5.25 14.83 -17.59
C LYS A 29 4.32 13.66 -17.25
N ALA A 30 3.45 13.26 -18.18
CA ALA A 30 2.60 12.10 -18.00
C ALA A 30 3.43 10.81 -17.99
N GLU A 31 4.41 10.69 -18.87
CA GLU A 31 5.33 9.55 -18.91
C GLU A 31 6.15 9.44 -17.61
N MET A 32 6.71 10.56 -17.12
CA MET A 32 7.42 10.58 -15.85
C MET A 32 6.53 10.11 -14.68
N ARG A 33 5.25 10.49 -14.67
CA ARG A 33 4.31 10.03 -13.66
C ARG A 33 4.06 8.53 -13.79
N ALA A 34 3.85 8.02 -15.00
CA ALA A 34 3.61 6.61 -15.25
C ALA A 34 4.81 5.74 -14.81
N ILE A 35 6.03 6.18 -15.10
CA ILE A 35 7.25 5.51 -14.65
C ILE A 35 7.34 5.50 -13.12
N LEU A 36 7.11 6.64 -12.47
CA LEU A 36 7.14 6.71 -11.01
C LEU A 36 6.06 5.83 -10.38
N GLU A 37 4.84 5.83 -10.92
CA GLU A 37 3.75 4.98 -10.44
C GLU A 37 4.09 3.50 -10.61
N ALA A 38 4.63 3.09 -11.75
CA ALA A 38 5.09 1.72 -11.97
C ALA A 38 6.21 1.32 -11.02
N ALA A 39 7.16 2.23 -10.74
CA ALA A 39 8.29 1.97 -9.84
C ALA A 39 7.89 1.91 -8.36
N VAL A 40 6.86 2.66 -7.96
CA VAL A 40 6.37 2.66 -6.57
C VAL A 40 5.22 1.69 -6.34
N ARG A 41 4.65 1.10 -7.40
CA ARG A 41 3.70 -0.01 -7.26
C ARG A 41 4.49 -1.20 -6.71
N PRO A 42 4.21 -1.65 -5.48
CA PRO A 42 4.83 -2.87 -5.00
C PRO A 42 4.37 -4.01 -5.90
N GLU A 43 5.31 -4.69 -6.58
CA GLU A 43 5.04 -5.95 -7.30
C GLU A 43 4.31 -6.98 -6.41
N THR A 44 4.43 -6.80 -5.09
CA THR A 44 3.87 -7.61 -4.02
C THR A 44 2.72 -6.95 -3.25
N GLN A 45 2.00 -5.97 -3.81
CA GLN A 45 0.57 -5.87 -3.47
C GLN A 45 -0.15 -7.07 -4.10
N LEU A 46 0.22 -8.27 -3.63
CA LEU A 46 -0.73 -9.35 -3.47
C LEU A 46 -1.90 -8.69 -2.75
N CYS A 47 -2.98 -8.43 -3.47
CA CYS A 47 -4.24 -8.17 -2.83
C CYS A 47 -4.49 -9.42 -1.99
N LEU A 48 -4.14 -9.38 -0.71
CA LEU A 48 -4.30 -10.51 0.20
C LEU A 48 -5.75 -10.99 0.14
N ARG A 49 -6.68 -10.06 0.02
CA ARG A 49 -8.09 -10.33 -0.27
C ARG A 49 -8.28 -11.17 -1.54
N ALA A 50 -7.68 -10.80 -2.67
CA ALA A 50 -7.79 -11.56 -3.92
C ALA A 50 -7.12 -12.93 -3.80
N ALA A 51 -5.93 -13.01 -3.22
CA ALA A 51 -5.23 -14.29 -2.99
C ALA A 51 -6.02 -15.23 -2.08
N LEU A 52 -6.59 -14.71 -0.99
CA LEU A 52 -7.45 -15.48 -0.08
C LEU A 52 -8.79 -15.85 -0.74
N PHE A 53 -9.34 -14.96 -1.57
CA PHE A 53 -10.56 -15.24 -2.33
C PHE A 53 -10.34 -16.39 -3.31
N GLU A 54 -9.28 -16.34 -4.11
CA GLU A 54 -8.89 -17.42 -5.03
C GLU A 54 -8.60 -18.73 -4.29
N LEU A 55 -7.88 -18.66 -3.16
CA LEU A 55 -7.63 -19.83 -2.31
C LEU A 55 -8.94 -20.45 -1.81
N GLY A 56 -9.89 -19.62 -1.36
CA GLY A 56 -11.21 -20.07 -0.91
C GLY A 56 -12.00 -20.75 -2.02
N ARG A 57 -12.04 -20.16 -3.22
CA ARG A 57 -12.71 -20.76 -4.39
C ARG A 57 -12.08 -22.10 -4.79
N ASN A 58 -10.75 -22.19 -4.77
CA ASN A 58 -10.03 -23.45 -5.03
C ASN A 58 -10.29 -24.52 -3.96
N ALA A 59 -10.56 -24.11 -2.71
CA ALA A 59 -10.97 -25.00 -1.63
C ALA A 59 -12.47 -25.33 -1.65
N GLY A 60 -13.25 -24.78 -2.59
CA GLY A 60 -14.69 -25.02 -2.74
C GLY A 60 -15.59 -24.10 -1.91
N LEU A 61 -15.06 -23.04 -1.30
CA LEU A 61 -15.90 -22.05 -0.62
C LEU A 61 -16.78 -21.31 -1.62
N THR A 62 -18.05 -21.22 -1.30
CA THR A 62 -19.07 -20.49 -2.02
C THR A 62 -19.50 -19.23 -1.27
N ASP A 63 -20.27 -18.38 -1.94
CA ASP A 63 -20.83 -17.19 -1.29
C ASP A 63 -21.80 -17.55 -0.15
N ALA A 64 -22.47 -18.71 -0.23
CA ALA A 64 -23.33 -19.22 0.84
C ALA A 64 -22.53 -19.56 2.12
N ASP A 65 -21.29 -20.04 1.98
CA ASP A 65 -20.41 -20.29 3.11
C ASP A 65 -19.96 -18.98 3.78
N ALA A 66 -19.76 -17.93 2.99
CA ALA A 66 -19.45 -16.60 3.49
C ALA A 66 -20.64 -15.97 4.24
N GLU A 67 -21.86 -16.13 3.71
CA GLU A 67 -23.10 -15.69 4.37
C GLU A 67 -23.34 -16.42 5.70
N ALA A 68 -23.10 -17.73 5.73
CA ALA A 68 -23.19 -18.53 6.95
C ALA A 68 -22.21 -18.05 8.04
N LEU A 69 -20.97 -17.70 7.64
CA LEU A 69 -19.97 -17.13 8.54
C LEU A 69 -20.35 -15.74 9.06
N ASP A 70 -20.95 -14.89 8.22
CA ASP A 70 -21.44 -13.58 8.64
C ASP A 70 -22.60 -13.69 9.64
N GLY A 71 -23.49 -14.67 9.47
CA GLY A 71 -24.53 -14.98 10.45
C GLY A 71 -23.98 -15.53 11.78
N ALA A 72 -22.86 -16.25 11.74
CA ALA A 72 -22.17 -16.76 12.94
C ALA A 72 -21.25 -15.72 13.61
N ARG A 73 -21.04 -14.55 12.98
CA ARG A 73 -20.17 -13.50 13.50
C ARG A 73 -20.81 -12.88 14.75
N SER A 74 -20.15 -13.02 15.89
CA SER A 74 -20.56 -12.30 17.10
C SER A 74 -20.46 -10.79 16.84
N SER A 75 -21.59 -10.10 16.90
CA SER A 75 -21.66 -8.63 16.80
C SER A 75 -21.09 -7.93 18.03
N ALA A 76 -20.72 -8.67 19.08
CA ALA A 76 -20.02 -8.11 20.21
C ALA A 76 -18.64 -7.65 19.73
N LEU A 77 -18.42 -6.33 19.76
CA LEU A 77 -17.10 -5.75 19.56
C LEU A 77 -16.13 -6.49 20.49
N ALA A 78 -15.06 -7.04 19.92
CA ALA A 78 -14.01 -7.64 20.73
C ALA A 78 -13.47 -6.56 21.68
N GLU A 79 -13.46 -6.85 22.99
CA GLU A 79 -12.85 -5.94 23.94
C GLU A 79 -11.39 -5.70 23.51
N PRO A 80 -10.98 -4.43 23.36
CA PRO A 80 -9.64 -4.11 22.89
C PRO A 80 -8.63 -4.71 23.87
N ILE A 81 -7.72 -5.52 23.35
CA ILE A 81 -6.60 -6.04 24.14
C ILE A 81 -5.76 -4.83 24.56
N LEU A 82 -5.93 -4.39 25.81
CA LEU A 82 -5.11 -3.34 26.39
C LEU A 82 -3.71 -3.92 26.58
N LEU A 83 -2.83 -3.64 25.60
CA LEU A 83 -1.41 -3.90 25.71
C LEU A 83 -0.92 -3.09 26.92
N ARG A 84 -0.67 -3.76 28.05
CA ARG A 84 -0.18 -3.12 29.28
C ARG A 84 1.19 -2.52 28.98
N SER A 85 1.22 -1.23 28.71
CA SER A 85 2.43 -0.43 28.71
C SER A 85 2.97 -0.41 30.14
N SER A 86 4.01 -1.18 30.41
CA SER A 86 4.74 -1.14 31.67
C SER A 86 5.15 0.30 31.98
N PRO A 87 4.90 0.83 33.19
CA PRO A 87 5.34 2.17 33.54
C PRO A 87 6.86 2.17 33.66
N SER A 88 7.54 2.79 32.70
CA SER A 88 8.96 3.10 32.79
C SER A 88 9.17 4.07 33.96
N THR A 89 9.59 3.57 35.12
CA THR A 89 10.00 4.39 36.26
C THR A 89 11.25 5.19 35.88
N ARG A 90 11.05 6.41 35.38
CA ARG A 90 12.12 7.40 35.28
C ARG A 90 12.42 7.89 36.69
N THR A 91 13.49 7.35 37.26
CA THR A 91 14.06 7.80 38.52
C THR A 91 14.51 9.25 38.35
N SER A 92 13.90 10.18 39.09
CA SER A 92 14.45 11.54 39.21
C SER A 92 15.48 11.55 40.32
N SER A 93 16.75 11.70 39.96
CA SER A 93 17.81 12.04 40.91
C SER A 93 17.52 13.40 41.58
N PRO A 94 17.82 13.58 42.88
CA PRO A 94 17.59 14.84 43.55
C PRO A 94 18.71 15.84 43.20
N LYS A 95 18.33 17.10 43.02
CA LYS A 95 19.20 18.24 42.75
C LYS A 95 19.61 18.88 44.09
N ARG A 96 20.93 19.02 44.26
CA ARG A 96 21.73 19.88 45.17
C ARG A 96 21.03 20.53 46.36
#